data_AF-A0A1I5GXD8-F1
#
_entry.id   AF-A0A1I5GXD8-F1
#
_cell.length_a   1.000
_cell.length_b   1.000
_cell.length_c   1.000
_cell.angle_alpha   90.00
_cell.angle_beta   90.00
_cell.angle_gamma   90.00
#
_symmetry.space_group_name_H-M   'P 1'
#
loop_
_entity.id
_entity.type
_entity.pdbx_description
1 polymer ?
#
loop_
_entity_poly.entity_id
_entity_poly.type
_entity_poly.pdbx_seq_one_letter_code
_entity_poly.pdbx_strand_id
1 'polypeptide(L)'
;MTSHDLITTPSPQPVPRAWPSPARAGRGRRGWRLTRAVVAAAAVTGLGMSLLTADTDRPVQRAADESSTSDPPYLQVDGRFLTADGEPFFWLADTAWAMLGKLSEDEITEYLGTRAEQGFNVVQTVAMFPQAGAESPGDTVDAAAENDEFWDRVEFAIDAAAERGMYLAIHPVWGDKQTGAAITESSARGYGEFLGERFGARDNVTWTLGGDHPADGEEQLWTELAEGLDDTGGTQLTTYHPRGDQSSAEWFA
;
A
#
# COMPACT_ATOMS: atom_id res chain seq x y z
N MET A 1 52.41 -38.90 16.08
CA MET A 1 51.63 -39.89 15.32
C MET A 1 50.25 -39.31 15.12
N THR A 2 49.91 -39.10 13.86
CA THR A 2 48.75 -38.39 13.32
C THR A 2 47.46 -39.20 13.51
N SER A 3 46.37 -38.54 13.93
CA SER A 3 45.02 -39.01 13.66
C SER A 3 44.22 -37.87 13.07
N HIS A 4 43.81 -38.09 11.82
CA HIS A 4 42.84 -37.31 11.09
C HIS A 4 41.44 -37.66 11.61
N ASP A 5 40.62 -36.65 11.86
CA ASP A 5 39.18 -36.83 11.94
C ASP A 5 38.48 -36.01 10.86
N LEU A 6 37.53 -36.68 10.24
CA LEU A 6 36.95 -36.45 8.94
C LEU A 6 35.83 -35.41 9.01
N ILE A 7 35.90 -34.44 8.09
CA ILE A 7 34.79 -33.56 7.73
C ILE A 7 33.75 -34.42 7.00
N THR A 8 32.56 -34.54 7.59
CA THR A 8 31.39 -35.17 6.96
C THR A 8 30.62 -34.11 6.18
N THR A 9 30.51 -34.27 4.87
CA THR A 9 29.63 -33.47 4.01
C THR A 9 28.20 -34.01 4.07
N PRO A 10 27.16 -33.16 4.18
CA PRO A 10 25.79 -33.62 4.13
C PRO A 10 25.36 -33.97 2.69
N SER A 11 24.57 -35.04 2.56
CA SER A 11 24.02 -35.54 1.30
C SER A 11 22.93 -34.62 0.72
N PRO A 12 22.80 -34.50 -0.61
CA PRO A 12 21.77 -33.67 -1.23
C PRO A 12 20.37 -34.28 -1.06
N GLN A 13 19.41 -33.45 -0.67
CA GLN A 13 17.99 -33.80 -0.56
C GLN A 13 17.33 -33.81 -1.95
N PRO A 14 16.34 -34.70 -2.21
CA PRO A 14 15.65 -34.76 -3.49
C PRO A 14 14.69 -33.58 -3.71
N VAL A 15 14.69 -33.03 -4.92
CA VAL A 15 13.75 -31.99 -5.39
C VAL A 15 12.32 -32.56 -5.53
N PRO A 16 11.26 -31.86 -5.08
CA PRO A 16 9.89 -32.30 -5.26
C PRO A 16 9.43 -32.14 -6.72
N ARG A 17 8.59 -33.07 -7.18
CA ARG A 17 7.98 -33.12 -8.52
C ARG A 17 6.98 -31.98 -8.74
N ALA A 18 6.93 -31.51 -9.99
CA ALA A 18 5.98 -30.51 -10.48
C ALA A 18 4.51 -30.89 -10.25
N TRP A 19 3.71 -29.90 -9.86
CA TRP A 19 2.26 -30.01 -9.65
C TRP A 19 1.49 -29.97 -10.98
N PRO A 20 0.38 -30.72 -11.12
CA PRO A 20 -0.44 -30.70 -12.33
C PRO A 20 -1.33 -29.45 -12.40
N SER A 21 -1.45 -28.86 -13.59
CA SER A 21 -2.35 -27.73 -13.86
C SER A 21 -3.83 -28.12 -13.77
N PRO A 22 -4.71 -27.33 -13.13
CA PRO A 22 -6.14 -27.57 -13.19
C PRO A 22 -6.75 -27.07 -14.51
N ALA A 23 -7.71 -27.85 -15.00
CA ALA A 23 -8.42 -27.66 -16.26
C ALA A 23 -9.37 -26.44 -16.22
N ARG A 24 -9.50 -25.76 -17.38
CA ARG A 24 -10.48 -24.69 -17.63
C ARG A 24 -11.91 -25.24 -17.63
N ALA A 25 -12.81 -24.58 -16.91
CA ALA A 25 -14.25 -24.77 -17.03
C ALA A 25 -14.99 -23.46 -17.37
N GLY A 26 -15.63 -23.49 -18.55
CA GLY A 26 -16.93 -22.91 -18.94
C GLY A 26 -17.46 -21.60 -18.35
N ARG A 27 -17.68 -20.62 -19.25
CA ARG A 27 -18.53 -19.42 -19.09
C ARG A 27 -19.96 -19.71 -18.65
N GLY A 28 -20.55 -18.76 -17.90
CA GLY A 28 -21.99 -18.59 -17.75
C GLY A 28 -22.38 -17.16 -17.37
N ARG A 29 -22.86 -16.36 -18.34
CA ARG A 29 -23.44 -15.03 -18.15
C ARG A 29 -24.86 -15.11 -17.55
N ARG A 30 -25.25 -14.11 -16.76
CA ARG A 30 -26.61 -13.53 -16.54
C ARG A 30 -26.46 -12.54 -15.36
N GLY A 31 -26.68 -11.22 -15.41
CA GLY A 31 -27.38 -10.34 -16.33
C GLY A 31 -28.62 -9.75 -15.65
N TRP A 32 -28.50 -8.62 -14.93
CA TRP A 32 -29.65 -7.85 -14.44
C TRP A 32 -29.46 -6.37 -14.83
N ARG A 33 -30.29 -5.90 -15.77
CA ARG A 33 -30.51 -4.50 -16.10
C ARG A 33 -31.85 -4.08 -15.49
N LEU A 34 -31.91 -2.91 -14.86
CA LEU A 34 -33.16 -2.18 -14.70
C LEU A 34 -32.95 -0.76 -15.21
N THR A 35 -33.54 -0.50 -16.37
CA THR A 35 -33.67 0.82 -16.98
C THR A 35 -35.12 1.24 -16.81
N ARG A 36 -35.37 2.42 -16.24
CA ARG A 36 -36.62 3.17 -16.48
C ARG A 36 -36.28 4.65 -16.62
N ALA A 37 -36.24 5.10 -17.86
CA ALA A 37 -36.43 6.51 -18.22
C ALA A 37 -37.92 6.74 -18.45
N VAL A 38 -38.43 7.89 -18.01
CA VAL A 38 -39.70 8.47 -18.45
C VAL A 38 -39.39 9.89 -18.91
N VAL A 39 -39.77 10.22 -20.14
CA VAL A 39 -39.68 11.56 -20.74
C VAL A 39 -41.06 12.00 -21.21
N ALA A 40 -41.47 13.22 -20.88
CA ALA A 40 -42.33 14.11 -21.66
C ALA A 40 -42.14 15.54 -21.08
N ALA A 41 -41.36 16.44 -21.70
CA ALA A 41 -41.55 17.24 -22.92
C ALA A 41 -42.33 18.55 -22.69
N ALA A 42 -41.63 19.69 -22.77
CA ALA A 42 -42.10 20.93 -23.40
C ALA A 42 -40.90 21.81 -23.80
N ALA A 43 -40.92 22.29 -25.03
CA ALA A 43 -39.83 22.97 -25.71
C ALA A 43 -39.75 24.47 -25.38
N VAL A 44 -38.53 24.99 -25.22
CA VAL A 44 -38.18 26.37 -25.60
C VAL A 44 -36.78 26.34 -26.22
N THR A 45 -36.72 26.94 -27.40
CA THR A 45 -35.57 27.15 -28.29
C THR A 45 -34.46 28.01 -27.67
N GLY A 46 -33.20 27.61 -27.83
CA GLY A 46 -32.08 28.56 -27.86
C GLY A 46 -30.74 28.04 -27.34
N LEU A 47 -29.79 27.87 -28.27
CA LEU A 47 -28.33 27.78 -28.11
C LEU A 47 -27.70 26.54 -27.45
N GLY A 48 -27.03 25.75 -28.29
CA GLY A 48 -25.64 25.32 -28.10
C GLY A 48 -25.34 24.35 -26.97
N MET A 49 -25.43 23.04 -27.25
CA MET A 49 -24.69 22.06 -26.46
C MET A 49 -24.38 20.81 -27.30
N SER A 50 -23.09 20.60 -27.57
CA SER A 50 -22.59 19.33 -28.09
C SER A 50 -22.83 18.26 -27.03
N LEU A 51 -23.64 17.26 -27.35
CA LEU A 51 -23.80 16.06 -26.54
C LEU A 51 -22.51 15.26 -26.57
N LEU A 52 -21.69 15.37 -25.52
CA LEU A 52 -20.71 14.34 -25.21
C LEU A 52 -21.47 13.15 -24.62
N THR A 53 -21.46 12.03 -25.34
CA THR A 53 -21.71 10.73 -24.75
C THR A 53 -20.59 10.44 -23.76
N ALA A 54 -20.90 10.27 -22.48
CA ALA A 54 -19.94 9.83 -21.49
C ALA A 54 -19.53 8.38 -21.81
N ASP A 55 -18.30 8.24 -22.28
CA ASP A 55 -17.61 6.98 -22.52
C ASP A 55 -17.01 6.52 -21.18
N THR A 56 -17.62 5.54 -20.52
CA THR A 56 -17.25 5.08 -19.16
C THR A 56 -16.18 4.00 -19.19
N ASP A 57 -15.12 4.18 -19.97
CA ASP A 57 -14.00 3.22 -20.01
C ASP A 57 -12.66 3.90 -20.32
N ARG A 58 -12.39 5.03 -19.64
CA ARG A 58 -11.07 5.68 -19.69
C ARG A 58 -10.22 5.25 -18.50
N PRO A 59 -9.01 4.72 -18.71
CA PRO A 59 -8.05 4.60 -17.62
C PRO A 59 -7.78 6.01 -17.06
N VAL A 60 -7.75 6.13 -15.74
CA VAL A 60 -7.33 7.35 -15.06
C VAL A 60 -5.84 7.52 -15.33
N GLN A 61 -5.50 8.13 -16.47
CA GLN A 61 -4.20 8.73 -16.65
C GLN A 61 -4.28 10.12 -16.01
N ARG A 62 -3.69 10.26 -14.83
CA ARG A 62 -3.37 11.57 -14.28
C ARG A 62 -2.54 12.27 -15.35
N ALA A 63 -2.97 13.47 -15.77
CA ALA A 63 -2.11 14.30 -16.59
C ALA A 63 -0.79 14.42 -15.83
N ALA A 64 0.33 14.16 -16.51
CA ALA A 64 1.66 14.44 -15.98
C ALA A 64 1.74 15.95 -15.76
N ASP A 65 1.22 16.40 -14.63
CA ASP A 65 1.72 17.61 -13.99
C ASP A 65 3.17 17.29 -13.67
N GLU A 66 4.08 18.19 -14.02
CA GLU A 66 5.51 17.98 -13.82
C GLU A 66 5.75 17.69 -12.33
N SER A 67 5.83 16.39 -12.01
CA SER A 67 6.18 15.96 -10.67
C SER A 67 7.54 16.55 -10.38
N SER A 68 7.67 17.06 -9.17
CA SER A 68 8.95 17.44 -8.57
C SER A 68 10.02 16.47 -9.05
N THR A 69 11.12 16.97 -9.59
CA THR A 69 12.21 16.16 -10.16
C THR A 69 12.92 15.25 -9.13
N SER A 70 12.37 15.10 -7.92
CA SER A 70 12.85 14.28 -6.80
C SER A 70 12.14 12.94 -6.66
N ASP A 71 10.87 12.82 -7.06
CA ASP A 71 10.06 11.67 -6.66
C ASP A 71 10.20 10.51 -7.65
N PRO A 72 10.40 9.27 -7.15
CA PRO A 72 10.22 8.07 -7.95
C PRO A 72 8.86 8.06 -8.67
N PRO A 73 8.77 7.50 -9.89
CA PRO A 73 7.51 7.50 -10.62
C PRO A 73 6.38 6.78 -9.89
N TYR A 74 5.14 7.21 -10.11
CA TYR A 74 3.97 6.56 -9.54
C TYR A 74 3.89 5.06 -9.92
N LEU A 75 3.71 4.19 -8.92
CA LEU A 75 3.60 2.75 -9.14
C LEU A 75 2.20 2.34 -9.61
N GLN A 76 2.16 1.48 -10.63
CA GLN A 76 0.93 0.95 -11.20
C GLN A 76 0.98 -0.58 -11.26
N VAL A 77 -0.20 -1.22 -11.26
CA VAL A 77 -0.34 -2.66 -11.50
C VAL A 77 -0.63 -2.88 -12.99
N ASP A 78 0.25 -3.63 -13.67
CA ASP A 78 0.03 -4.13 -15.02
C ASP A 78 -0.17 -5.65 -15.00
N GLY A 79 -1.42 -6.06 -14.84
CA GLY A 79 -1.84 -7.46 -14.83
C GLY A 79 -1.28 -8.26 -13.65
N ARG A 80 -0.04 -8.77 -13.78
CA ARG A 80 0.65 -9.58 -12.76
C ARG A 80 1.94 -8.94 -12.24
N PHE A 81 2.28 -7.76 -12.74
CA PHE A 81 3.53 -7.07 -12.44
C PHE A 81 3.25 -5.65 -11.99
N LEU A 82 4.27 -5.02 -11.40
CA LEU A 82 4.27 -3.60 -11.13
C LEU A 82 5.02 -2.88 -12.25
N THR A 83 4.60 -1.65 -12.53
CA THR A 83 5.28 -0.75 -13.45
C THR A 83 5.45 0.63 -12.84
N ALA A 84 6.55 1.30 -13.19
CA ALA A 84 6.83 2.69 -12.88
C ALA A 84 7.06 3.41 -14.23
N ASP A 85 6.25 4.41 -14.57
CA ASP A 85 6.25 5.06 -15.90
C ASP A 85 6.18 4.10 -17.10
N GLY A 86 5.44 3.01 -16.95
CA GLY A 86 5.27 1.99 -17.98
C GLY A 86 6.44 1.01 -18.13
N GLU A 87 7.51 1.17 -17.35
CA GLU A 87 8.63 0.22 -17.30
C GLU A 87 8.43 -0.79 -16.16
N PRO A 88 8.84 -2.07 -16.32
CA PRO A 88 8.70 -3.09 -15.27
C PRO A 88 9.43 -2.69 -13.97
N PHE A 89 8.70 -2.73 -12.86
CA PHE A 89 9.22 -2.48 -11.52
C PHE A 89 9.35 -3.79 -10.74
N PHE A 90 10.59 -4.19 -10.42
CA PHE A 90 10.84 -5.33 -9.55
C PHE A 90 10.89 -4.87 -8.09
N TRP A 91 9.89 -5.24 -7.30
CA TRP A 91 9.81 -4.91 -5.88
C TRP A 91 10.87 -5.68 -5.08
N LEU A 92 11.94 -5.00 -4.66
CA LEU A 92 12.98 -5.54 -3.79
C LEU A 92 13.01 -4.73 -2.49
N ALA A 93 12.31 -5.26 -1.49
CA ALA A 93 12.10 -4.56 -0.22
C ALA A 93 13.03 -5.03 0.91
N ASP A 94 13.46 -4.09 1.74
CA ASP A 94 13.91 -4.37 3.11
C ASP A 94 12.79 -4.12 4.13
N THR A 95 12.97 -4.57 5.37
CA THR A 95 11.97 -4.50 6.44
C THR A 95 12.53 -3.77 7.66
N ALA A 96 12.03 -2.56 7.91
CA ALA A 96 12.40 -1.74 9.06
C ALA A 96 11.15 -1.25 9.81
N TRP A 97 10.42 -2.18 10.43
CA TRP A 97 9.12 -1.93 11.06
C TRP A 97 9.08 -0.71 11.98
N ALA A 98 10.11 -0.57 12.83
CA ALA A 98 10.16 0.45 13.87
C ALA A 98 10.79 1.77 13.40
N MET A 99 11.17 1.91 12.11
CA MET A 99 11.99 3.02 11.63
C MET A 99 11.41 4.38 12.02
N LEU A 100 10.12 4.59 11.75
CA LEU A 100 9.44 5.89 11.93
C LEU A 100 9.23 6.27 13.40
N GLY A 101 9.19 5.29 14.31
CA GLY A 101 9.03 5.52 15.75
C GLY A 101 10.33 5.42 16.55
N LYS A 102 11.47 5.11 15.92
CA LYS A 102 12.69 4.77 16.65
C LYS A 102 13.93 5.50 16.18
N LEU A 103 14.05 5.77 14.89
CA LEU A 103 15.24 6.39 14.33
C LEU A 103 15.08 7.91 14.27
N SER A 104 16.18 8.61 14.51
CA SER A 104 16.32 10.02 14.17
C SER A 104 16.45 10.23 12.65
N GLU A 105 16.31 11.48 12.19
CA GLU A 105 16.47 11.83 10.76
C GLU A 105 17.85 11.43 10.20
N ASP A 106 18.92 11.63 10.97
CA ASP A 106 20.28 11.21 10.59
C ASP A 106 20.38 9.68 10.45
N GLU A 107 19.79 8.93 11.38
CA GLU A 107 19.79 7.47 11.34
C GLU A 107 18.92 6.91 10.21
N ILE A 108 17.79 7.56 9.90
CA ILE A 108 16.96 7.24 8.72
C ILE A 108 17.77 7.45 7.44
N THR A 109 18.46 8.58 7.34
CA THR A 109 19.31 8.93 6.20
C THR A 109 20.42 7.89 5.98
N GLU A 110 21.11 7.50 7.05
CA GLU A 110 22.16 6.47 7.03
C GLU A 110 21.61 5.09 6.64
N TYR A 111 20.49 4.69 7.25
CA TYR A 111 19.82 3.43 6.95
C TYR A 111 19.43 3.36 5.47
N LEU A 112 18.67 4.34 4.98
CA LEU A 112 18.20 4.39 3.59
C LEU A 112 19.37 4.43 2.60
N GLY A 113 20.43 5.21 2.89
CA GLY A 113 21.64 5.23 2.08
C GLY A 113 22.28 3.85 1.97
N THR A 114 22.42 3.14 3.10
CA THR A 114 22.96 1.78 3.12
C THR A 114 22.08 0.81 2.33
N ARG A 115 20.75 0.92 2.42
CA ARG A 115 19.82 0.05 1.69
C ARG A 115 19.86 0.30 0.17
N ALA A 116 19.96 1.55 -0.23
CA ALA A 116 20.11 1.94 -1.63
C ALA A 116 21.41 1.36 -2.23
N GLU A 117 22.54 1.43 -1.51
CA GLU A 117 23.81 0.83 -1.92
C GLU A 117 23.73 -0.70 -2.08
N GLN A 118 22.83 -1.35 -1.34
CA GLN A 118 22.57 -2.79 -1.43
C GLN A 118 21.56 -3.16 -2.52
N GLY A 119 20.96 -2.16 -3.19
CA GLY A 119 20.03 -2.34 -4.30
C GLY A 119 18.57 -2.51 -3.91
N PHE A 120 18.20 -2.31 -2.64
CA PHE A 120 16.80 -2.26 -2.26
C PHE A 120 16.14 -1.00 -2.86
N ASN A 121 14.91 -1.14 -3.33
CA ASN A 121 14.12 -0.03 -3.89
C ASN A 121 12.82 0.23 -3.12
N VAL A 122 12.51 -0.59 -2.11
CA VAL A 122 11.38 -0.37 -1.20
C VAL A 122 11.82 -0.60 0.24
N VAL A 123 11.28 0.16 1.19
CA VAL A 123 11.38 -0.14 2.62
C VAL A 123 9.98 -0.28 3.21
N GLN A 124 9.74 -1.42 3.84
CA GLN A 124 8.53 -1.64 4.63
C GLN A 124 8.72 -1.10 6.04
N THR A 125 7.79 -0.25 6.48
CA THR A 125 7.81 0.40 7.79
C THR A 125 6.39 0.58 8.32
N VAL A 126 6.27 0.94 9.60
CA VAL A 126 4.98 1.15 10.27
C VAL A 126 5.00 2.52 10.96
N ALA A 127 3.94 3.29 10.79
CA ALA A 127 3.77 4.56 11.51
C ALA A 127 3.41 4.30 12.98
N MET A 128 2.33 3.57 13.26
CA MET A 128 1.97 3.18 14.63
C MET A 128 2.43 1.76 14.98
N PHE A 129 3.60 1.65 15.63
CA PHE A 129 4.21 0.38 16.04
C PHE A 129 4.72 0.44 17.49
N PRO A 130 3.86 0.30 18.51
CA PRO A 130 4.25 0.37 19.93
C PRO A 130 4.98 -0.90 20.40
N GLN A 131 6.00 -1.31 19.66
CA GLN A 131 6.78 -2.52 19.83
C GLN A 131 8.27 -2.21 19.60
N ALA A 132 9.16 -3.12 20.01
CA ALA A 132 10.61 -2.99 19.79
C ALA A 132 11.26 -1.68 20.32
N GLY A 133 10.59 -1.01 21.27
CA GLY A 133 11.03 0.26 21.85
C GLY A 133 10.83 1.48 20.93
N ALA A 134 9.99 1.38 19.89
CA ALA A 134 9.54 2.54 19.14
C ALA A 134 8.53 3.36 19.95
N GLU A 135 8.62 4.68 19.79
CA GLU A 135 7.62 5.64 20.20
C GLU A 135 6.38 5.49 19.32
N SER A 136 5.20 5.65 19.94
CA SER A 136 3.93 5.73 19.21
C SER A 136 3.51 7.19 19.10
N PRO A 137 3.00 7.66 17.94
CA PRO A 137 2.49 9.02 17.82
C PRO A 137 1.27 9.31 18.70
N GLY A 138 0.57 8.27 19.16
CA GLY A 138 -0.54 8.34 20.09
C GLY A 138 -1.02 6.95 20.51
N ASP A 139 -1.93 6.89 21.47
CA ASP A 139 -2.57 5.64 21.90
C ASP A 139 -3.72 5.21 20.96
N THR A 140 -4.29 6.16 20.22
CA THR A 140 -5.31 5.95 19.19
C THR A 140 -4.92 6.64 17.90
N VAL A 141 -5.54 6.25 16.78
CA VAL A 141 -5.30 6.90 15.48
C VAL A 141 -5.70 8.38 15.47
N ASP A 142 -6.73 8.76 16.22
CA ASP A 142 -7.15 10.16 16.36
C ASP A 142 -6.09 10.98 17.10
N ALA A 143 -5.57 10.46 18.22
CA ALA A 143 -4.50 11.11 18.96
C ALA A 143 -3.19 11.15 18.15
N ALA A 144 -2.92 10.10 17.35
CA ALA A 144 -1.79 10.08 16.45
C ALA A 144 -1.90 11.18 15.38
N ALA A 145 -3.08 11.42 14.81
CA ALA A 145 -3.29 12.46 13.80
C ALA A 145 -2.99 13.89 14.30
N GLU A 146 -3.04 14.11 15.62
CA GLU A 146 -2.69 15.39 16.26
C GLU A 146 -1.17 15.57 16.50
N ASN A 147 -0.35 14.55 16.23
CA ASN A 147 1.09 14.57 16.50
C ASN A 147 1.91 15.05 15.29
N ASP A 148 1.91 16.37 15.06
CA ASP A 148 2.62 16.96 13.90
C ASP A 148 4.11 16.64 13.87
N GLU A 149 4.81 16.65 15.02
CA GLU A 149 6.25 16.35 15.08
C GLU A 149 6.56 14.94 14.56
N PHE A 150 5.72 13.96 14.88
CA PHE A 150 5.88 12.62 14.34
C PHE A 150 5.64 12.58 12.83
N TRP A 151 4.59 13.23 12.34
CA TRP A 151 4.26 13.21 10.92
C TRP A 151 5.21 14.03 10.05
N ASP A 152 5.84 15.07 10.60
CA ASP A 152 6.95 15.78 9.97
C ASP A 152 8.17 14.84 9.79
N ARG A 153 8.45 13.98 10.78
CA ARG A 153 9.49 12.93 10.63
C ARG A 153 9.11 11.88 9.60
N VAL A 154 7.83 11.52 9.47
CA VAL A 154 7.35 10.64 8.39
C VAL A 154 7.56 11.30 7.04
N GLU A 155 7.22 12.59 6.92
CA GLU A 155 7.45 13.38 5.72
C GLU A 155 8.92 13.41 5.33
N PHE A 156 9.81 13.70 6.29
CA PHE A 156 11.26 13.63 6.10
C PHE A 156 11.71 12.26 5.57
N ALA A 157 11.21 11.17 6.15
CA ALA A 157 11.58 9.82 5.72
C ALA A 157 11.14 9.53 4.28
N ILE A 158 9.96 10.01 3.87
CA ILE A 158 9.45 9.90 2.51
C ILE A 158 10.37 10.67 1.54
N ASP A 159 10.74 11.90 1.87
CA ASP A 159 11.65 12.73 1.06
C ASP A 159 13.04 12.09 0.96
N ALA A 160 13.60 11.64 2.07
CA ALA A 160 14.89 10.96 2.11
C ALA A 160 14.90 9.67 1.28
N ALA A 161 13.78 8.94 1.23
CA ALA A 161 13.64 7.77 0.35
C ALA A 161 13.54 8.19 -1.12
N ALA A 162 12.79 9.24 -1.44
CA ALA A 162 12.63 9.77 -2.80
C ALA A 162 13.98 10.16 -3.41
N GLU A 163 14.82 10.90 -2.66
CA GLU A 163 16.18 11.28 -3.06
C GLU A 163 17.07 10.10 -3.46
N ARG A 164 16.74 8.89 -2.99
CA ARG A 164 17.48 7.65 -3.25
C ARG A 164 16.79 6.75 -4.28
N GLY A 165 15.72 7.23 -4.92
CA GLY A 165 14.93 6.43 -5.86
C GLY A 165 14.14 5.30 -5.20
N MET A 166 13.82 5.43 -3.91
CA MET A 166 13.18 4.40 -3.10
C MET A 166 11.75 4.74 -2.73
N TYR A 167 10.94 3.70 -2.54
CA TYR A 167 9.56 3.80 -2.05
C TYR A 167 9.48 3.41 -0.57
N LEU A 168 8.53 4.01 0.15
CA LEU A 168 8.11 3.54 1.47
C LEU A 168 6.79 2.78 1.36
N ALA A 169 6.79 1.53 1.82
CA ALA A 169 5.58 0.74 2.04
C ALA A 169 5.16 0.89 3.49
N ILE A 170 4.28 1.87 3.72
CA ILE A 170 3.90 2.33 5.04
C ILE A 170 2.67 1.56 5.50
N HIS A 171 2.78 0.93 6.67
CA HIS A 171 1.61 0.48 7.42
C HIS A 171 1.12 1.66 8.26
N PRO A 172 -0.12 2.16 8.06
CA PRO A 172 -0.67 3.22 8.90
C PRO A 172 -0.63 2.86 10.39
N VAL A 173 -1.06 1.64 10.71
CA VAL A 173 -1.08 1.07 12.06
C VAL A 173 -0.86 -0.43 11.99
N TRP A 174 -0.10 -0.98 12.92
CA TRP A 174 0.15 -2.43 12.97
C TRP A 174 -1.03 -3.19 13.55
N GLY A 175 -1.74 -3.97 12.74
CA GLY A 175 -2.96 -4.69 13.10
C GLY A 175 -2.89 -5.50 14.40
N ASP A 176 -1.87 -6.38 14.57
CA ASP A 176 -1.77 -7.23 15.78
C ASP A 176 -1.79 -6.37 17.05
N LYS A 177 -2.83 -6.60 17.88
CA LYS A 177 -3.16 -5.91 19.14
C LYS A 177 -3.67 -4.47 19.02
N GLN A 178 -3.56 -3.81 17.87
CA GLN A 178 -4.03 -2.43 17.73
C GLN A 178 -5.43 -2.38 17.14
N THR A 179 -5.86 -3.40 16.39
CA THR A 179 -7.25 -3.50 15.96
C THR A 179 -8.18 -3.64 17.17
N GLY A 180 -9.18 -2.77 17.25
CA GLY A 180 -10.10 -2.65 18.38
C GLY A 180 -9.53 -1.88 19.58
N ALA A 181 -8.24 -1.51 19.57
CA ALA A 181 -7.58 -0.76 20.64
C ALA A 181 -7.18 0.66 20.18
N ALA A 182 -6.29 0.75 19.19
CA ALA A 182 -5.82 2.02 18.64
C ALA A 182 -6.63 2.44 17.39
N ILE A 183 -7.09 1.48 16.60
CA ILE A 183 -7.97 1.68 15.44
C ILE A 183 -9.26 0.88 15.60
N THR A 184 -10.38 1.50 15.25
CA THR A 184 -11.72 0.91 15.26
C THR A 184 -12.41 1.17 13.93
N GLU A 185 -13.48 0.44 13.63
CA GLU A 185 -14.28 0.70 12.41
C GLU A 185 -14.74 2.16 12.34
N SER A 186 -15.16 2.74 13.48
CA SER A 186 -15.63 4.14 13.53
C SER A 186 -14.53 5.18 13.35
N SER A 187 -13.26 4.85 13.60
CA SER A 187 -12.14 5.78 13.47
C SER A 187 -11.34 5.58 12.19
N ALA A 188 -11.52 4.44 11.50
CA ALA A 188 -10.71 4.05 10.35
C ALA A 188 -10.81 5.04 9.19
N ARG A 189 -12.02 5.45 8.82
CA ARG A 189 -12.24 6.40 7.71
C ARG A 189 -11.58 7.75 7.96
N GLY A 190 -11.81 8.36 9.12
CA GLY A 190 -11.21 9.66 9.46
C GLY A 190 -9.67 9.59 9.50
N TYR A 191 -9.11 8.46 9.94
CA TYR A 191 -7.67 8.27 9.88
C TYR A 191 -7.13 8.13 8.46
N GLY A 192 -7.87 7.44 7.58
CA GLY A 192 -7.55 7.37 6.15
C GLY A 192 -7.59 8.73 5.48
N GLU A 193 -8.63 9.52 5.77
CA GLU A 193 -8.80 10.88 5.25
C GLU A 193 -7.59 11.75 5.61
N PHE A 194 -7.18 11.75 6.90
CA PHE A 194 -5.99 12.46 7.37
C PHE A 194 -4.71 12.08 6.60
N LEU A 195 -4.48 10.78 6.39
CA LEU A 195 -3.29 10.30 5.68
C LEU A 195 -3.32 10.65 4.19
N GLY A 196 -4.49 10.56 3.55
CA GLY A 196 -4.65 10.91 2.14
C GLY A 196 -4.49 12.42 1.92
N GLU A 197 -5.02 13.26 2.81
CA GLU A 197 -4.81 14.71 2.76
C GLU A 197 -3.33 15.08 2.90
N ARG A 198 -2.62 14.41 3.81
CA ARG A 198 -1.22 14.74 4.13
C ARG A 198 -0.23 14.17 3.11
N PHE A 199 -0.44 12.94 2.65
CA PHE A 199 0.55 12.19 1.86
C PHE A 199 0.06 11.75 0.49
N GLY A 200 -1.18 12.03 0.09
CA GLY A 200 -1.75 11.58 -1.20
C GLY A 200 -1.03 12.13 -2.45
N ALA A 201 -0.25 13.20 -2.31
CA ALA A 201 0.58 13.74 -3.37
C ALA A 201 1.98 13.10 -3.48
N ARG A 202 2.35 12.17 -2.59
CA ARG A 202 3.67 11.53 -2.56
C ARG A 202 3.65 10.26 -3.41
N ASP A 203 4.27 10.29 -4.58
CA ASP A 203 4.27 9.17 -5.54
C ASP A 203 5.08 7.96 -5.05
N ASN A 204 6.05 8.19 -4.16
CA ASN A 204 6.92 7.15 -3.61
C ASN A 204 6.39 6.50 -2.32
N VAL A 205 5.10 6.68 -2.02
CA VAL A 205 4.42 6.01 -0.90
C VAL A 205 3.55 4.89 -1.45
N THR A 206 3.49 3.78 -0.73
CA THR A 206 2.49 2.73 -0.90
C THR A 206 1.90 2.38 0.46
N TRP A 207 0.63 2.00 0.48
CA TRP A 207 -0.09 1.69 1.71
C TRP A 207 -0.19 0.19 1.92
N THR A 208 0.24 -0.27 3.08
CA THR A 208 0.10 -1.68 3.49
C THR A 208 -0.76 -1.76 4.74
N LEU A 209 -2.04 -2.03 4.57
CA LEU A 209 -3.00 -2.18 5.67
C LEU A 209 -2.75 -3.48 6.44
N GLY A 210 -3.44 -3.71 7.56
CA GLY A 210 -3.24 -4.90 8.39
C GLY A 210 -1.97 -4.82 9.24
N GLY A 211 -1.16 -5.88 9.26
CA GLY A 211 0.03 -5.99 10.11
C GLY A 211 0.02 -7.23 10.99
N ASP A 212 0.41 -8.38 10.42
CA ASP A 212 0.37 -9.72 11.07
C ASP A 212 -1.01 -10.05 11.67
N HIS A 213 -2.08 -9.62 10.99
CA HIS A 213 -3.45 -9.67 11.51
C HIS A 213 -4.44 -10.18 10.44
N PRO A 214 -5.30 -11.16 10.73
CA PRO A 214 -6.36 -11.59 9.80
C PRO A 214 -7.44 -10.51 9.68
N ALA A 215 -8.10 -10.40 8.53
CA ALA A 215 -9.19 -9.43 8.33
C ALA A 215 -10.59 -9.99 8.67
N ASP A 216 -10.70 -11.23 9.14
CA ASP A 216 -11.97 -11.91 9.38
C ASP A 216 -12.89 -11.11 10.32
N GLY A 217 -14.03 -10.66 9.80
CA GLY A 217 -15.02 -9.89 10.57
C GLY A 217 -14.63 -8.43 10.81
N GLU A 218 -13.52 -7.97 10.23
CA GLU A 218 -12.98 -6.62 10.33
C GLU A 218 -12.72 -6.03 8.94
N GLU A 219 -13.21 -6.67 7.87
CA GLU A 219 -13.02 -6.24 6.49
C GLU A 219 -13.51 -4.80 6.29
N GLN A 220 -14.64 -4.45 6.92
CA GLN A 220 -15.20 -3.11 6.84
C GLN A 220 -14.28 -2.05 7.45
N LEU A 221 -13.61 -2.33 8.58
CA LEU A 221 -12.64 -1.40 9.18
C LEU A 221 -11.53 -1.06 8.18
N TRP A 222 -10.95 -2.08 7.54
CA TRP A 222 -9.86 -1.89 6.59
C TRP A 222 -10.34 -1.27 5.28
N THR A 223 -11.55 -1.56 4.83
CA THR A 223 -12.19 -0.88 3.70
C THR A 223 -12.40 0.61 3.99
N GLU A 224 -12.94 0.97 5.16
CA GLU A 224 -13.14 2.38 5.54
C GLU A 224 -11.82 3.15 5.60
N LEU A 225 -10.74 2.53 6.10
CA LEU A 225 -9.41 3.13 6.06
C LEU A 225 -8.92 3.37 4.62
N ALA A 226 -9.09 2.38 3.73
CA ALA A 226 -8.71 2.49 2.33
C ALA A 226 -9.53 3.54 1.56
N GLU A 227 -10.85 3.60 1.80
CA GLU A 227 -11.71 4.59 1.15
C GLU A 227 -11.44 6.00 1.65
N GLY A 228 -11.13 6.18 2.95
CA GLY A 228 -10.72 7.47 3.49
C GLY A 228 -9.46 8.00 2.81
N LEU A 229 -8.47 7.13 2.54
CA LEU A 229 -7.29 7.49 1.75
C LEU A 229 -7.69 7.97 0.34
N ASP A 230 -8.47 7.17 -0.39
CA ASP A 230 -8.84 7.45 -1.79
C ASP A 230 -9.64 8.76 -1.92
N ASP A 231 -10.62 8.97 -1.04
CA ASP A 231 -11.50 10.14 -1.05
C ASP A 231 -10.74 11.47 -0.84
N THR A 232 -9.55 11.43 -0.25
CA THR A 232 -8.69 12.60 -0.01
C THR A 232 -7.39 12.61 -0.82
N GLY A 233 -7.30 11.77 -1.86
CA GLY A 233 -6.21 11.80 -2.84
C GLY A 233 -5.09 10.79 -2.62
N GLY A 234 -5.19 9.96 -1.59
CA GLY A 234 -4.33 8.82 -1.28
C GLY A 234 -4.50 7.64 -2.24
N THR A 235 -4.39 7.89 -3.54
CA THR A 235 -4.67 6.92 -4.62
C THR A 235 -3.58 5.86 -4.80
N GLN A 236 -2.45 5.98 -4.08
CA GLN A 236 -1.28 5.12 -4.22
C GLN A 236 -1.61 3.64 -4.05
N LEU A 237 -0.72 2.77 -4.56
CA LEU A 237 -0.87 1.32 -4.44
C LEU A 237 -1.14 0.92 -2.99
N THR A 238 -2.28 0.28 -2.77
CA THR A 238 -2.74 -0.18 -1.47
C THR A 238 -2.81 -1.71 -1.47
N THR A 239 -2.31 -2.34 -0.41
CA THR A 239 -2.37 -3.78 -0.18
C THR A 239 -2.64 -4.08 1.30
N TYR A 240 -2.69 -5.35 1.68
CA TYR A 240 -2.93 -5.81 3.04
C TYR A 240 -1.89 -6.85 3.46
N HIS A 241 -1.28 -6.67 4.63
CA HIS A 241 -0.34 -7.59 5.25
C HIS A 241 -1.07 -8.50 6.26
N PRO A 242 -1.37 -9.75 5.88
CA PRO A 242 -2.11 -10.66 6.74
C PRO A 242 -1.20 -11.29 7.79
N ARG A 243 -1.78 -12.15 8.63
CA ARG A 243 -0.99 -13.01 9.52
C ARG A 243 -0.12 -13.97 8.71
N GLY A 244 1.02 -14.34 9.27
CA GLY A 244 1.85 -15.40 8.68
C GLY A 244 1.05 -16.68 8.47
N ASP A 245 1.22 -17.30 7.29
CA ASP A 245 0.48 -18.46 6.74
C ASP A 245 -0.82 -18.17 5.96
N GLN A 246 -1.22 -16.90 5.84
CA GLN A 246 -2.43 -16.48 5.14
C GLN A 246 -2.15 -15.60 3.90
N SER A 247 -3.17 -15.38 3.07
CA SER A 247 -3.12 -14.43 1.95
C SER A 247 -4.22 -13.38 2.06
N SER A 248 -3.89 -12.11 1.76
CA SER A 248 -4.89 -11.03 1.67
C SER A 248 -6.00 -11.29 0.64
N ALA A 249 -5.73 -12.15 -0.35
CA ALA A 249 -6.71 -12.59 -1.34
C ALA A 249 -7.87 -13.40 -0.74
N GLU A 250 -7.77 -13.86 0.51
CA GLU A 250 -8.87 -14.54 1.20
C GLU A 250 -10.04 -13.57 1.50
N TRP A 251 -9.75 -12.27 1.65
CA TRP A 251 -10.75 -11.24 1.98
C TRP A 251 -10.95 -10.19 0.88
N PHE A 252 -9.91 -9.84 0.12
CA PHE A 252 -9.90 -8.65 -0.75
C PHE A 252 -9.62 -8.92 -2.24
N ALA A 253 -9.90 -10.14 -2.73
CA ALA A 253 -9.69 -10.53 -4.15
C ALA A 253 -10.92 -10.37 -5.05
#